data_AF-A0A8J4CLL6-F1
#
_entry.id   AF-A0A8J4CLL6-F1
#
_cell.length_a   1.000
_cell.length_b   1.000
_cell.length_c   1.000
_cell.angle_alpha   90.00
_cell.angle_beta   90.00
_cell.angle_gamma   90.00
#
_symmetry.space_group_name_H-M   'P 1'
#
loop_
_entity.id
_entity.type
_entity.pdbx_description
1 polymer ?
#
loop_
_entity_poly.entity_id
_entity_poly.type
_entity_poly.pdbx_seq_one_letter_code
_entity_poly.pdbx_strand_id
1 'polypeptide(L)'
;PTPSPKPPRPLPPPPPSPSPLPPPPRKAPSAPKAPTVPRSPRPSKPSGNDILAKKFPFSSCNAKDLTMSPYELSSIVGPVNSTETYHTYCFRIEASGAAVDGASPCAKMAINKIHFIVNRACAEEVPKAIRSATINGEAVFPFYSLKTWNGEVYGLMSVSSLTNTFPVTPAGGLYMCVNMDQSSTCSAPSGLCYGDSCVYTLMNADFTCCPVGQAPF
;
A
#
# COMPACT_ATOMS: atom_id res chain seq x y z
N PRO A 1 18.52 -90.95 34.84
CA PRO A 1 18.49 -90.23 33.54
C PRO A 1 18.93 -88.77 33.74
N THR A 2 20.21 -88.51 33.53
CA THR A 2 20.84 -87.20 33.73
C THR A 2 20.52 -86.29 32.54
N PRO A 3 20.00 -85.07 32.74
CA PRO A 3 19.64 -84.19 31.63
C PRO A 3 20.88 -83.68 30.89
N SER A 4 20.87 -83.81 29.56
CA SER A 4 21.95 -83.34 28.69
C SER A 4 22.13 -81.82 28.75
N PRO A 5 23.37 -81.32 28.74
CA PRO A 5 23.66 -79.90 28.84
C PRO A 5 23.24 -79.14 27.58
N LYS A 6 22.62 -77.98 27.79
CA LYS A 6 22.13 -77.06 26.75
C LYS A 6 23.31 -76.46 25.95
N PRO A 7 23.20 -76.30 24.61
CA PRO A 7 24.25 -75.70 23.80
C PRO A 7 24.53 -74.24 24.18
N PRO A 8 25.78 -73.75 24.04
CA PRO A 8 26.13 -72.36 24.32
C PRO A 8 25.39 -71.40 23.37
N ARG A 9 24.96 -70.25 23.89
CA ARG A 9 24.40 -69.15 23.09
C ARG A 9 25.47 -68.58 22.14
N PRO A 10 25.12 -68.26 20.89
CA PRO A 10 26.01 -67.51 20.00
C PRO A 10 26.31 -66.12 20.60
N LEU A 11 27.57 -65.71 20.54
CA LEU A 11 28.01 -64.37 20.93
C LEU A 11 27.44 -63.32 19.94
N PRO A 12 27.05 -62.14 20.43
CA PRO A 12 26.64 -61.04 19.57
C PRO A 12 27.81 -60.55 18.70
N PRO A 13 27.54 -60.07 17.48
CA PRO A 13 28.57 -59.54 16.60
C PRO A 13 29.22 -58.28 17.19
N PRO A 14 30.50 -58.02 16.91
CA PRO A 14 31.19 -56.83 17.36
C PRO A 14 30.55 -55.58 16.73
N PRO A 15 30.55 -54.44 17.46
CA PRO A 15 30.04 -53.18 16.93
C PRO A 15 30.88 -52.70 15.74
N PRO A 16 30.26 -52.01 14.76
CA PRO A 16 30.98 -51.47 13.62
C PRO A 16 31.96 -50.37 14.06
N SER A 17 33.15 -50.38 13.45
CA SER A 17 34.16 -49.35 13.67
C SER A 17 33.65 -47.95 13.29
N PRO A 18 33.99 -46.90 14.04
CA PRO A 18 33.62 -45.54 13.69
C PRO A 18 34.32 -45.10 12.41
N SER A 19 33.55 -44.50 11.50
CA SER A 19 34.06 -43.90 10.27
C SER A 19 35.02 -42.74 10.56
N PRO A 20 36.09 -42.57 9.77
CA PRO A 20 37.01 -41.46 9.94
C PRO A 20 36.31 -40.12 9.68
N LEU A 21 36.60 -39.14 10.54
CA LEU A 21 36.11 -37.76 10.41
C LEU A 21 36.61 -37.12 9.11
N PRO A 22 35.77 -36.33 8.41
CA PRO A 22 36.21 -35.58 7.25
C PRO A 22 37.23 -34.50 7.64
N PRO A 23 38.18 -34.17 6.74
CA PRO A 23 39.17 -33.13 7.00
C PRO A 23 38.51 -31.74 7.09
N PRO A 24 39.13 -30.80 7.83
CA PRO A 24 38.60 -29.45 7.95
C PRO A 24 38.65 -28.71 6.59
N PRO A 25 37.66 -27.85 6.30
CA PRO A 25 37.63 -27.09 5.07
C PRO A 25 38.78 -26.07 5.02
N ARG A 26 39.48 -26.02 3.89
CA ARG A 26 40.50 -25.01 3.61
C ARG A 26 39.84 -23.62 3.57
N LYS A 27 40.43 -22.65 4.28
CA LYS A 27 40.04 -21.23 4.18
C LYS A 27 40.22 -20.76 2.72
N ALA A 28 39.14 -20.33 2.10
CA ALA A 28 39.18 -19.68 0.80
C ALA A 28 39.90 -18.32 0.91
N PRO A 29 40.70 -17.91 -0.09
CA PRO A 29 41.24 -16.55 -0.15
C PRO A 29 40.12 -15.52 -0.24
N SER A 30 40.20 -14.47 0.58
CA SER A 30 39.27 -13.35 0.54
C SER A 30 39.28 -12.71 -0.85
N ALA A 31 38.12 -12.70 -1.52
CA ALA A 31 37.94 -11.99 -2.78
C ALA A 31 38.19 -10.48 -2.61
N PRO A 32 38.79 -9.78 -3.59
CA PRO A 32 38.92 -8.33 -3.57
C PRO A 32 37.54 -7.67 -3.48
N LYS A 33 37.37 -6.70 -2.57
CA LYS A 33 36.16 -5.87 -2.49
C LYS A 33 35.96 -5.17 -3.85
N ALA A 34 34.84 -5.48 -4.50
CA ALA A 34 34.41 -4.76 -5.68
C ALA A 34 34.17 -3.27 -5.34
N PRO A 35 34.54 -2.32 -6.21
CA PRO A 35 34.26 -0.91 -5.99
C PRO A 35 32.74 -0.68 -5.94
N THR A 36 32.26 -0.10 -4.85
CA THR A 36 30.87 0.37 -4.72
C THR A 36 30.68 1.53 -5.69
N VAL A 37 30.09 1.27 -6.86
CA VAL A 37 29.60 2.34 -7.73
C VAL A 37 28.35 2.93 -7.09
N PRO A 38 28.26 4.26 -6.90
CA PRO A 38 27.02 4.89 -6.47
C PRO A 38 25.92 4.54 -7.47
N ARG A 39 24.87 3.87 -6.99
CA ARG A 39 23.69 3.58 -7.80
C ARG A 39 22.99 4.92 -8.04
N SER A 40 23.29 5.58 -9.16
CA SER A 40 22.49 6.71 -9.62
C SER A 40 21.02 6.27 -9.69
N PRO A 41 20.07 7.08 -9.19
CA PRO A 41 18.66 6.74 -9.31
C PRO A 41 18.34 6.67 -10.81
N ARG A 42 18.00 5.46 -11.27
CA ARG A 42 17.50 5.25 -12.63
C ARG A 42 16.23 6.10 -12.76
N PRO A 43 16.07 6.95 -13.78
CA PRO A 43 14.80 7.59 -14.05
C PRO A 43 13.78 6.48 -14.33
N SER A 44 12.80 6.32 -13.44
CA SER A 44 11.65 5.46 -13.70
C SER A 44 10.96 5.96 -14.96
N LYS A 45 10.73 5.04 -15.90
CA LYS A 45 9.90 5.28 -17.08
C LYS A 45 8.54 5.79 -16.55
N PRO A 46 7.98 6.91 -17.07
CA PRO A 46 6.75 7.43 -16.51
C PRO A 46 5.66 6.36 -16.64
N SER A 47 5.12 5.92 -15.51
CA SER A 47 3.93 5.08 -15.49
C SER A 47 2.78 5.87 -16.16
N GLY A 48 1.80 5.20 -16.77
CA GLY A 48 0.58 5.88 -17.26
C GLY A 48 -0.08 6.74 -16.17
N ASN A 49 0.13 6.38 -14.91
CA ASN A 49 -0.34 7.12 -13.74
C ASN A 49 0.42 8.43 -13.50
N ASP A 50 1.66 8.60 -13.99
CA ASP A 50 2.42 9.84 -13.84
C ASP A 50 1.85 10.99 -14.68
N ILE A 51 1.22 10.67 -15.82
CA ILE A 51 0.54 11.68 -16.66
C ILE A 51 -0.77 12.10 -16.00
N LEU A 52 -1.51 11.14 -15.44
CA LEU A 52 -2.74 11.41 -14.69
C LEU A 52 -2.44 12.22 -13.42
N ALA A 53 -1.42 11.83 -12.65
CA ALA A 53 -1.00 12.54 -11.44
C ALA A 53 -0.57 13.99 -11.73
N LYS A 54 0.04 14.28 -12.89
CA LYS A 54 0.40 15.66 -13.27
C LYS A 54 -0.79 16.56 -13.61
N LYS A 55 -1.97 16.00 -13.92
CA LYS A 55 -3.11 16.77 -14.46
C LYS A 55 -4.36 16.70 -13.59
N PHE A 56 -4.46 15.70 -12.73
CA PHE A 56 -5.41 15.63 -11.64
C PHE A 56 -5.18 16.77 -10.60
N PRO A 57 -6.13 17.11 -9.71
CA PRO A 57 -7.57 16.95 -9.91
C PRO A 57 -8.03 17.60 -11.22
N PHE A 58 -9.09 17.06 -11.82
CA PHE A 58 -9.72 17.62 -13.03
C PHE A 58 -10.52 18.92 -12.75
N SER A 59 -10.24 19.61 -11.65
CA SER A 59 -10.81 20.89 -11.26
C SER A 59 -9.73 21.99 -11.36
N SER A 60 -10.17 23.25 -11.28
CA SER A 60 -9.29 24.41 -11.15
C SER A 60 -8.65 24.41 -9.77
N CYS A 61 -7.50 23.75 -9.64
CA CYS A 61 -6.67 23.85 -8.46
C CYS A 61 -5.26 24.28 -8.85
N ASN A 62 -4.71 25.23 -8.08
CA ASN A 62 -3.47 25.92 -8.45
C ASN A 62 -2.23 25.24 -7.86
N ALA A 63 -2.31 24.70 -6.65
CA ALA A 63 -1.19 24.00 -6.00
C ALA A 63 -1.41 22.49 -6.04
N LYS A 64 -0.84 21.84 -7.05
CA LYS A 64 -1.01 20.40 -7.32
C LYS A 64 0.20 19.55 -6.99
N ASP A 65 1.37 20.17 -6.83
CA ASP A 65 2.60 19.45 -6.57
C ASP A 65 2.57 18.87 -5.14
N LEU A 66 2.85 17.57 -5.03
CA LEU A 66 2.87 16.88 -3.74
C LEU A 66 3.90 17.49 -2.78
N THR A 67 5.03 18.00 -3.29
CA THR A 67 6.10 18.62 -2.48
C THR A 67 5.66 19.89 -1.78
N MET A 68 4.55 20.49 -2.21
CA MET A 68 3.97 21.67 -1.56
C MET A 68 3.18 21.31 -0.31
N SER A 69 2.75 20.05 -0.18
CA SER A 69 1.89 19.58 0.90
C SER A 69 2.68 18.89 2.00
N PRO A 70 2.34 19.13 3.28
CA PRO A 70 2.92 18.37 4.37
C PRO A 70 2.32 16.97 4.45
N TYR A 71 1.25 16.69 3.72
CA TYR A 71 0.53 15.42 3.77
C TYR A 71 0.68 14.61 2.48
N GLU A 72 0.87 13.32 2.65
CA GLU A 72 0.81 12.31 1.58
C GLU A 72 0.08 11.05 2.05
N LEU A 73 -0.36 10.20 1.12
CA LEU A 73 -0.88 8.89 1.46
C LEU A 73 0.26 7.88 1.55
N SER A 74 0.23 7.06 2.59
CA SER A 74 1.03 5.86 2.70
C SER A 74 0.63 4.81 1.66
N SER A 75 1.45 3.77 1.52
CA SER A 75 1.02 2.54 0.87
C SER A 75 -0.29 2.02 1.46
N ILE A 76 -1.15 1.45 0.63
CA ILE A 76 -2.34 0.74 1.09
C ILE A 76 -1.89 -0.61 1.65
N VAL A 77 -2.33 -0.90 2.87
CA VAL A 77 -1.99 -2.11 3.60
C VAL A 77 -3.22 -3.00 3.70
N GLY A 78 -3.05 -4.28 3.42
CA GLY A 78 -4.05 -5.29 3.72
C GLY A 78 -4.04 -6.49 2.77
N PRO A 79 -5.07 -7.35 2.87
CA PRO A 79 -6.20 -7.18 3.78
C PRO A 79 -5.79 -7.33 5.26
N VAL A 80 -6.11 -6.34 6.09
CA VAL A 80 -5.82 -6.37 7.55
C VAL A 80 -6.84 -7.20 8.32
N ASN A 81 -8.00 -7.44 7.71
CA ASN A 81 -9.02 -8.37 8.16
C ASN A 81 -9.71 -8.97 6.93
N SER A 82 -10.10 -10.23 7.02
CA SER A 82 -10.84 -10.94 5.96
C SER A 82 -11.91 -11.81 6.61
N THR A 83 -13.16 -11.64 6.18
CA THR A 83 -14.27 -12.51 6.55
C THR A 83 -14.63 -13.41 5.36
N GLU A 84 -15.79 -14.06 5.37
CA GLU A 84 -16.30 -14.76 4.17
C GLU A 84 -16.88 -13.77 3.13
N THR A 85 -17.17 -12.53 3.54
CA THR A 85 -17.88 -11.55 2.70
C THR A 85 -17.02 -10.34 2.36
N TYR A 86 -16.08 -9.97 3.24
CA TYR A 86 -15.36 -8.70 3.13
C TYR A 86 -13.85 -8.85 3.27
N HIS A 87 -13.11 -8.02 2.54
CA HIS A 87 -11.70 -7.73 2.79
C HIS A 87 -11.56 -6.29 3.30
N THR A 88 -10.81 -6.10 4.37
CA THR A 88 -10.53 -4.78 4.92
C THR A 88 -9.15 -4.31 4.49
N TYR A 89 -9.06 -3.17 3.82
CA TYR A 89 -7.79 -2.51 3.49
C TYR A 89 -7.72 -1.15 4.16
N CYS A 90 -6.53 -0.75 4.59
CA CYS A 90 -6.34 0.53 5.27
C CYS A 90 -5.13 1.29 4.73
N PHE A 91 -5.18 2.61 4.83
CA PHE A 91 -4.08 3.50 4.47
C PHE A 91 -4.06 4.72 5.39
N ARG A 92 -2.91 5.39 5.46
CA ARG A 92 -2.71 6.59 6.26
C ARG A 92 -2.54 7.79 5.35
N ILE A 93 -3.09 8.91 5.79
CA ILE A 93 -2.71 10.24 5.32
C ILE A 93 -1.82 10.81 6.40
N GLU A 94 -0.53 10.86 6.15
CA GLU A 94 0.48 11.18 7.14
C GLU A 94 1.36 12.33 6.69
N ALA A 95 2.13 12.87 7.63
CA ALA A 95 3.09 13.91 7.31
C ALA A 95 4.21 13.29 6.46
N SER A 96 4.52 13.86 5.29
CA SER A 96 5.51 13.33 4.33
C SER A 96 6.96 13.33 4.86
N GLY A 97 7.19 13.78 6.09
CA GLY A 97 8.51 13.92 6.72
C GLY A 97 9.41 14.98 6.10
N ALA A 98 9.09 15.44 4.88
CA ALA A 98 9.78 16.51 4.18
C ALA A 98 9.38 17.87 4.76
N ALA A 99 10.37 18.75 4.90
CA ALA A 99 10.12 20.13 5.25
C ALA A 99 9.36 20.81 4.10
N VAL A 100 8.16 21.28 4.39
CA VAL A 100 7.36 22.10 3.47
C VAL A 100 7.70 23.56 3.73
N ASP A 101 7.89 24.33 2.66
CA ASP A 101 8.04 25.77 2.76
C ASP A 101 6.79 26.36 3.45
N GLY A 102 6.99 27.11 4.53
CA GLY A 102 5.90 27.77 5.26
C GLY A 102 5.11 28.78 4.42
N ALA A 103 5.68 29.27 3.31
CA ALA A 103 5.00 30.12 2.32
C ALA A 103 4.17 29.31 1.31
N SER A 104 4.25 27.98 1.31
CA SER A 104 3.44 27.13 0.45
C SER A 104 1.95 27.33 0.74
N PRO A 105 1.08 27.45 -0.29
CA PRO A 105 -0.38 27.49 -0.12
C PRO A 105 -0.93 26.22 0.57
N CYS A 106 -0.14 25.15 0.61
CA CYS A 106 -0.49 23.89 1.24
C CYS A 106 0.10 23.70 2.65
N ALA A 107 0.98 24.58 3.14
CA ALA A 107 1.69 24.40 4.41
C ALA A 107 0.79 24.26 5.64
N LYS A 108 -0.39 24.88 5.61
CA LYS A 108 -1.38 24.88 6.71
C LYS A 108 -2.71 24.26 6.28
N MET A 109 -2.65 23.38 5.31
CA MET A 109 -3.83 22.73 4.74
C MET A 109 -4.58 21.95 5.82
N ALA A 110 -5.90 22.15 5.91
CA ALA A 110 -6.81 21.20 6.55
C ALA A 110 -7.47 20.36 5.44
N ILE A 111 -7.34 19.03 5.52
CA ILE A 111 -7.87 18.14 4.50
C ILE A 111 -9.40 18.09 4.63
N ASN A 112 -10.11 18.64 3.65
CA ASN A 112 -11.57 18.62 3.59
C ASN A 112 -12.10 17.50 2.68
N LYS A 113 -11.36 17.18 1.62
CA LYS A 113 -11.81 16.23 0.61
C LYS A 113 -10.64 15.40 0.10
N ILE A 114 -10.91 14.13 -0.18
CA ILE A 114 -9.98 13.20 -0.82
C ILE A 114 -10.64 12.69 -2.09
N HIS A 115 -9.93 12.71 -3.21
CA HIS A 115 -10.35 12.01 -4.42
C HIS A 115 -9.35 10.94 -4.79
N PHE A 116 -9.86 9.82 -5.29
CA PHE A 116 -9.09 8.76 -5.95
C PHE A 116 -9.58 8.60 -7.37
N ILE A 117 -8.64 8.37 -8.28
CA ILE A 117 -8.96 7.83 -9.60
C ILE A 117 -9.12 6.32 -9.44
N VAL A 118 -10.32 5.83 -9.71
CA VAL A 118 -10.68 4.42 -9.62
C VAL A 118 -11.05 3.88 -10.99
N ASN A 119 -10.98 2.56 -11.14
CA ASN A 119 -11.46 1.90 -12.34
C ASN A 119 -12.91 2.27 -12.61
N ARG A 120 -13.21 2.58 -13.87
CA ARG A 120 -14.54 2.99 -14.33
C ARG A 120 -15.60 1.97 -13.91
N ALA A 121 -15.31 0.69 -14.07
CA ALA A 121 -16.21 -0.40 -13.68
C ALA A 121 -16.62 -0.30 -12.20
N CYS A 122 -15.70 0.02 -11.28
CA CYS A 122 -16.00 0.19 -9.86
C CYS A 122 -16.90 1.41 -9.59
N ALA A 123 -16.67 2.50 -10.32
CA ALA A 123 -17.51 3.70 -10.25
C ALA A 123 -18.91 3.49 -10.85
N GLU A 124 -19.09 2.53 -11.75
CA GLU A 124 -20.39 2.13 -12.34
C GLU A 124 -21.07 1.00 -11.58
N GLU A 125 -20.32 0.16 -10.86
CA GLU A 125 -20.80 -1.05 -10.19
C GLU A 125 -21.96 -0.76 -9.24
N VAL A 126 -23.04 -1.54 -9.36
CA VAL A 126 -24.17 -1.53 -8.43
C VAL A 126 -24.47 -2.96 -7.97
N PRO A 127 -24.40 -3.24 -6.68
CA PRO A 127 -24.04 -2.31 -5.61
C PRO A 127 -22.51 -2.05 -5.52
N LYS A 128 -22.07 -1.00 -4.80
CA LYS A 128 -20.64 -0.66 -4.70
C LYS A 128 -19.84 -1.72 -3.96
N ALA A 129 -18.61 -1.97 -4.43
CA ALA A 129 -17.66 -2.87 -3.79
C ALA A 129 -17.31 -2.44 -2.36
N ILE A 130 -17.03 -1.17 -2.14
CA ILE A 130 -16.83 -0.63 -0.78
C ILE A 130 -18.20 -0.55 -0.10
N ARG A 131 -18.41 -1.40 0.91
CA ARG A 131 -19.66 -1.46 1.70
C ARG A 131 -19.66 -0.50 2.87
N SER A 132 -18.50 -0.31 3.48
CA SER A 132 -18.30 0.67 4.54
C SER A 132 -16.88 1.18 4.54
N ALA A 133 -16.72 2.40 5.04
CA ALA A 133 -15.42 3.03 5.21
C ALA A 133 -15.40 3.81 6.52
N THR A 134 -14.23 3.91 7.12
CA THR A 134 -14.00 4.72 8.31
C THR A 134 -12.75 5.55 8.16
N ILE A 135 -12.70 6.70 8.84
CA ILE A 135 -11.49 7.48 9.07
C ILE A 135 -11.33 7.67 10.57
N ASN A 136 -10.22 7.21 11.13
CA ASN A 136 -9.96 7.22 12.57
C ASN A 136 -11.10 6.58 13.40
N GLY A 137 -11.79 5.58 12.84
CA GLY A 137 -12.94 4.91 13.46
C GLY A 137 -14.29 5.56 13.18
N GLU A 138 -14.33 6.80 12.70
CA GLU A 138 -15.56 7.49 12.32
C GLU A 138 -16.05 7.05 10.95
N ALA A 139 -17.35 6.76 10.82
CA ALA A 139 -17.92 6.31 9.56
C ALA A 139 -17.87 7.43 8.51
N VAL A 140 -17.43 7.07 7.30
CA VAL A 140 -17.44 7.96 6.13
C VAL A 140 -18.11 7.27 4.95
N PHE A 141 -18.65 8.06 4.03
CA PHE A 141 -19.42 7.57 2.90
C PHE A 141 -18.74 7.99 1.59
N PRO A 142 -17.99 7.08 0.95
CA PRO A 142 -17.42 7.35 -0.36
C PRO A 142 -18.51 7.61 -1.40
N PHE A 143 -18.37 8.70 -2.14
CA PHE A 143 -19.21 9.06 -3.28
C PHE A 143 -18.49 8.71 -4.59
N TYR A 144 -19.22 8.17 -5.55
CA TYR A 144 -18.67 7.77 -6.85
C TYR A 144 -19.26 8.63 -7.96
N SER A 145 -18.41 8.99 -8.93
CA SER A 145 -18.84 9.69 -10.14
C SER A 145 -17.97 9.28 -11.32
N LEU A 146 -18.47 9.55 -12.52
CA LEU A 146 -17.69 9.45 -13.75
C LEU A 146 -17.24 10.83 -14.18
N LYS A 147 -16.01 10.92 -14.69
CA LYS A 147 -15.49 12.17 -15.25
C LYS A 147 -14.76 11.91 -16.56
N THR A 148 -15.19 12.62 -17.59
CA THR A 148 -14.53 12.59 -18.90
C THR A 148 -13.39 13.61 -18.93
N TRP A 149 -12.21 13.17 -19.32
CA TRP A 149 -11.05 14.03 -19.54
C TRP A 149 -10.25 13.54 -20.74
N ASN A 150 -9.94 14.45 -21.66
CA ASN A 150 -9.22 14.17 -22.91
C ASN A 150 -9.82 13.00 -23.72
N GLY A 151 -11.16 12.91 -23.77
CA GLY A 151 -11.88 11.84 -24.47
C GLY A 151 -12.01 10.52 -23.69
N GLU A 152 -11.26 10.36 -22.60
CA GLU A 152 -11.28 9.15 -21.75
C GLU A 152 -12.22 9.34 -20.54
N VAL A 153 -12.92 8.28 -20.14
CA VAL A 153 -13.84 8.31 -19.00
C VAL A 153 -13.21 7.61 -17.80
N TYR A 154 -13.02 8.36 -16.72
CA TYR A 154 -12.45 7.89 -15.47
C TYR A 154 -13.51 7.73 -14.38
N GLY A 155 -13.33 6.74 -13.52
CA GLY A 155 -14.05 6.65 -12.25
C GLY A 155 -13.39 7.55 -11.20
N LEU A 156 -14.21 8.22 -10.40
CA LEU A 156 -13.75 8.98 -9.25
C LEU A 156 -14.45 8.51 -7.99
N MET A 157 -13.68 8.15 -6.98
CA MET A 157 -14.16 7.93 -5.62
C MET A 157 -13.78 9.15 -4.76
N SER A 158 -14.74 9.70 -4.02
CA SER A 158 -14.57 10.90 -3.22
C SER A 158 -15.00 10.69 -1.78
N VAL A 159 -14.22 11.17 -0.83
CA VAL A 159 -14.67 11.37 0.56
C VAL A 159 -14.59 12.86 0.85
N SER A 160 -15.66 13.47 1.35
CA SER A 160 -15.81 14.93 1.47
C SER A 160 -16.19 15.33 2.89
N SER A 161 -16.17 16.65 3.16
CA SER A 161 -16.60 17.24 4.43
C SER A 161 -15.78 16.75 5.63
N LEU A 162 -14.53 16.37 5.40
CA LEU A 162 -13.65 15.82 6.42
C LEU A 162 -13.32 16.84 7.50
N THR A 163 -13.30 18.14 7.18
CA THR A 163 -13.08 19.20 8.17
C THR A 163 -14.23 19.36 9.15
N ASN A 164 -15.41 18.81 8.87
CA ASN A 164 -16.53 18.82 9.83
C ASN A 164 -16.25 17.88 11.01
N THR A 165 -15.53 16.77 10.76
CA THR A 165 -15.16 15.78 11.78
C THR A 165 -13.73 15.98 12.27
N PHE A 166 -12.82 16.35 11.37
CA PHE A 166 -11.39 16.54 11.60
C PHE A 166 -10.97 17.96 11.16
N PRO A 167 -11.35 19.01 11.92
CA PRO A 167 -11.07 20.40 11.55
C PRO A 167 -9.56 20.70 11.45
N VAL A 168 -8.74 19.94 12.17
CA VAL A 168 -7.29 19.90 12.05
C VAL A 168 -6.89 18.46 11.78
N THR A 169 -5.95 18.25 10.86
CA THR A 169 -5.38 16.93 10.63
C THR A 169 -4.58 16.49 11.86
N PRO A 170 -4.93 15.36 12.51
CA PRO A 170 -4.23 14.91 13.71
C PRO A 170 -2.74 14.68 13.47
N ALA A 171 -1.92 14.84 14.51
CA ALA A 171 -0.48 14.60 14.42
C ALA A 171 -0.13 13.16 13.99
N GLY A 172 -0.97 12.19 14.35
CA GLY A 172 -0.85 10.78 13.90
C GLY A 172 -1.40 10.51 12.50
N GLY A 173 -1.86 11.54 11.79
CA GLY A 173 -2.49 11.44 10.48
C GLY A 173 -3.98 11.10 10.52
N LEU A 174 -4.55 10.89 9.33
CA LEU A 174 -5.88 10.29 9.14
C LEU A 174 -5.72 8.84 8.70
N TYR A 175 -6.29 7.91 9.45
CA TYR A 175 -6.24 6.48 9.14
C TYR A 175 -7.57 6.04 8.53
N MET A 176 -7.57 5.79 7.22
CA MET A 176 -8.76 5.36 6.50
C MET A 176 -8.76 3.84 6.33
N CYS A 177 -9.88 3.19 6.61
CA CYS A 177 -10.10 1.77 6.33
C CYS A 177 -11.35 1.60 5.47
N VAL A 178 -11.32 0.64 4.55
CA VAL A 178 -12.43 0.30 3.65
C VAL A 178 -12.72 -1.19 3.72
N ASN A 179 -13.99 -1.55 3.87
CA ASN A 179 -14.46 -2.93 3.78
C ASN A 179 -15.02 -3.17 2.39
N MET A 180 -14.38 -4.06 1.64
CA MET A 180 -14.67 -4.34 0.24
C MET A 180 -15.31 -5.72 0.10
N ASP A 181 -16.39 -5.81 -0.66
CA ASP A 181 -17.09 -7.05 -0.98
C ASP A 181 -16.20 -7.99 -1.80
N GLN A 182 -15.96 -9.20 -1.31
CA GLN A 182 -15.10 -10.19 -1.96
C GLN A 182 -15.62 -10.67 -3.32
N SER A 183 -16.94 -10.59 -3.54
CA SER A 183 -17.55 -11.00 -4.81
C SER A 183 -17.31 -10.00 -5.95
N SER A 184 -16.87 -8.78 -5.61
CA SER A 184 -16.60 -7.73 -6.58
C SER A 184 -15.23 -7.89 -7.25
N THR A 185 -15.13 -7.48 -8.52
CA THR A 185 -13.83 -7.29 -9.20
C THR A 185 -13.01 -6.14 -8.61
N CYS A 186 -13.65 -5.28 -7.81
CA CYS A 186 -13.03 -4.14 -7.13
C CYS A 186 -12.77 -4.43 -5.64
N SER A 187 -12.68 -5.71 -5.28
CA SER A 187 -12.52 -6.22 -3.90
C SER A 187 -11.11 -6.04 -3.30
N ALA A 188 -10.18 -5.49 -4.07
CA ALA A 188 -8.82 -5.20 -3.65
C ALA A 188 -8.34 -3.87 -4.27
N PRO A 189 -7.32 -3.22 -3.71
CA PRO A 189 -6.76 -1.98 -4.27
C PRO A 189 -6.35 -2.09 -5.73
N SER A 190 -5.79 -3.23 -6.14
CA SER A 190 -5.41 -3.51 -7.54
C SER A 190 -6.59 -3.57 -8.51
N GLY A 191 -7.78 -3.98 -8.03
CA GLY A 191 -9.02 -3.97 -8.80
C GLY A 191 -9.73 -2.62 -8.73
N LEU A 192 -9.63 -1.90 -7.61
CA LEU A 192 -10.27 -0.61 -7.40
C LEU A 192 -9.55 0.53 -8.13
N CYS A 193 -8.24 0.64 -7.97
CA CYS A 193 -7.47 1.78 -8.45
C CYS A 193 -7.17 1.69 -9.95
N TYR A 194 -7.14 2.84 -10.59
CA TYR A 194 -6.81 2.91 -12.00
C TYR A 194 -5.28 2.84 -12.21
N GLY A 195 -4.81 1.82 -12.92
CA GLY A 195 -3.39 1.60 -13.21
C GLY A 195 -2.65 0.84 -12.10
N ASP A 196 -1.32 1.05 -12.01
CA ASP A 196 -0.43 0.27 -11.13
C ASP A 196 -0.27 0.88 -9.72
N SER A 197 -0.97 1.98 -9.44
CA SER A 197 -0.95 2.73 -8.19
C SER A 197 -2.26 3.50 -8.02
N CYS A 198 -2.63 3.83 -6.78
CA CYS A 198 -3.80 4.66 -6.51
C CYS A 198 -3.44 6.14 -6.65
N VAL A 199 -3.80 6.74 -7.77
CA VAL A 199 -3.68 8.20 -7.96
C VAL A 199 -4.73 8.88 -7.09
N TYR A 200 -4.30 9.83 -6.25
CA TYR A 200 -5.18 10.56 -5.35
C TYR A 200 -4.89 12.06 -5.33
N THR A 201 -5.84 12.84 -4.83
CA THR A 201 -5.61 14.21 -4.41
C THR A 201 -6.23 14.47 -3.05
N LEU A 202 -5.53 15.24 -2.23
CA LEU A 202 -6.06 15.80 -0.99
C LEU A 202 -6.47 17.23 -1.30
N MET A 203 -7.60 17.72 -0.83
CA MET A 203 -8.06 19.09 -1.10
C MET A 203 -8.50 19.79 0.19
N ASN A 204 -8.15 21.06 0.32
CA ASN A 204 -8.77 21.94 1.32
C ASN A 204 -10.16 22.41 0.87
N ALA A 205 -10.88 23.06 1.78
CA ALA A 205 -12.25 23.52 1.51
C ALA A 205 -12.33 24.50 0.32
N ASP A 206 -11.31 25.35 0.15
CA ASP A 206 -11.30 26.40 -0.87
C ASP A 206 -10.66 25.98 -2.20
N PHE A 207 -10.21 24.73 -2.31
CA PHE A 207 -9.51 24.20 -3.49
C PHE A 207 -8.26 25.01 -3.90
N THR A 208 -7.64 25.70 -2.95
CA THR A 208 -6.38 26.44 -3.18
C THR A 208 -5.16 25.53 -3.04
N CYS A 209 -5.30 24.43 -2.29
CA CYS A 209 -4.31 23.39 -2.11
C CYS A 209 -4.90 22.03 -2.50
N CYS A 210 -4.35 21.41 -3.55
CA CYS A 210 -4.78 20.10 -4.03
C CYS A 210 -3.60 19.21 -4.47
N PRO A 211 -2.65 18.88 -3.57
CA PRO A 211 -1.54 18.01 -3.89
C PRO A 211 -2.05 16.71 -4.49
N VAL A 212 -1.33 16.23 -5.51
CA VAL A 212 -1.61 14.97 -6.18
C VAL A 212 -0.47 14.02 -5.96
N GLY A 213 -0.79 12.82 -5.49
CA GLY A 213 0.19 11.77 -5.27
C GLY A 213 -0.26 10.43 -5.84
N GLN A 214 0.58 9.44 -5.61
CA GLN A 214 0.32 8.04 -5.94
C GLN A 214 0.65 7.19 -4.72
N ALA A 215 -0.30 6.39 -4.28
CA ALA A 215 -0.10 5.41 -3.22
C ALA A 215 0.08 4.01 -3.85
N PRO A 216 1.17 3.28 -3.55
CA PRO A 216 1.30 1.89 -3.97
C PRO A 216 0.37 0.98 -3.15
N PHE A 217 0.10 -0.22 -3.67
CA PHE A 217 -0.71 -1.26 -3.04
C PHE A 217 -0.17 -2.66 -3.33
#